data_AF-A0A662SC40-F1
#
_entry.id   AF-A0A662SC40-F1
#
_cell.length_a   1.000
_cell.length_b   1.000
_cell.length_c   1.000
_cell.angle_alpha   90.00
_cell.angle_beta   90.00
_cell.angle_gamma   90.00
#
_symmetry.space_group_name_H-M   'P 1'
#
loop_
_entity.id
_entity.type
_entity.pdbx_description
1 polymer ?
#
loop_
_entity_poly.entity_id
_entity_poly.type
_entity_poly.pdbx_seq_one_letter_code
_entity_poly.pdbx_strand_id
1 'polypeptide(L)'
;MSSYEVETEEILGELAPFGEILHVKGTDGYKIGEGPVDCLDILIRVRRDVEPSSLVFILRSMGYFVEIVKARGRRVRLVVYRV
;
A
#
# COMPACT_ATOMS: atom_id res chain seq x y z
N MET A 1 19.56 7.00 -7.28
CA MET A 1 18.27 6.36 -6.95
C MET A 1 17.23 7.46 -6.92
N SER A 2 16.12 7.27 -7.61
CA SER A 2 15.01 8.23 -7.55
C SER A 2 14.37 8.16 -6.16
N SER A 3 13.90 9.28 -5.60
CA SER A 3 13.20 9.30 -4.30
C SER A 3 12.03 8.30 -4.26
N TYR A 4 11.42 8.05 -5.42
CA TYR A 4 10.30 7.12 -5.63
C TYR A 4 10.67 5.63 -5.40
N GLU A 5 11.90 5.25 -5.75
CA GLU A 5 12.38 3.87 -5.54
C GLU A 5 12.59 3.58 -4.06
N VAL A 6 13.10 4.57 -3.31
CA VAL A 6 13.37 4.46 -1.88
C VAL A 6 12.06 4.33 -1.09
N GLU A 7 11.05 5.15 -1.40
CA GLU A 7 9.73 5.08 -0.73
C GLU A 7 9.02 3.74 -1.02
N THR A 8 9.16 3.23 -2.25
CA THR A 8 8.60 1.93 -2.61
C THR A 8 9.25 0.82 -1.79
N GLU A 9 10.59 0.77 -1.72
CA GLU A 9 11.30 -0.26 -0.95
C GLU A 9 10.94 -0.23 0.54
N GLU A 10 10.81 0.96 1.13
CA GLU A 10 10.40 1.16 2.52
C GLU A 10 9.01 0.55 2.78
N ILE A 11 8.01 0.91 1.97
CA ILE A 11 6.63 0.41 2.09
C ILE A 11 6.60 -1.11 1.92
N LEU A 12 7.32 -1.66 0.95
CA LEU A 12 7.33 -3.10 0.71
C LEU A 12 8.02 -3.86 1.85
N GLY A 13 9.09 -3.30 2.42
CA GLY A 13 9.77 -3.85 3.60
C GLY A 13 8.84 -3.96 4.80
N GLU A 14 8.05 -2.92 5.05
CA GLU A 14 7.09 -2.89 6.16
C GLU A 14 5.88 -3.82 5.93
N LEU A 15 5.50 -4.06 4.67
CA LEU A 15 4.41 -4.96 4.33
C LEU A 15 4.81 -6.45 4.31
N ALA A 16 6.09 -6.77 4.10
CA ALA A 16 6.59 -8.14 3.97
C ALA A 16 6.26 -9.06 5.18
N PRO A 17 6.29 -8.61 6.45
CA PRO A 17 5.89 -9.44 7.59
C PRO A 17 4.43 -9.90 7.56
N PHE A 18 3.56 -9.12 6.91
CA PHE A 18 2.12 -9.33 6.92
C PHE A 18 1.62 -10.26 5.81
N GLY A 19 2.42 -10.49 4.78
CA GLY A 19 1.98 -11.26 3.62
C GLY A 19 2.97 -11.33 2.47
N GLU A 20 2.53 -12.00 1.41
CA GLU A 20 3.24 -12.11 0.15
C GLU A 20 2.75 -11.00 -0.78
N ILE A 21 3.64 -10.08 -1.16
CA ILE A 21 3.34 -9.02 -2.14
C ILE A 21 3.25 -9.68 -3.52
N LEU A 22 2.08 -9.60 -4.15
CA LEU A 22 1.81 -10.22 -5.44
C LEU A 22 2.02 -9.26 -6.61
N HIS A 23 1.73 -7.98 -6.40
CA HIS A 23 1.83 -6.95 -7.42
C HIS A 23 2.03 -5.58 -6.78
N VAL A 24 2.85 -4.75 -7.41
CA VAL A 24 3.10 -3.36 -7.05
C VAL A 24 3.11 -2.56 -8.34
N LYS A 25 2.37 -1.46 -8.38
CA LYS A 25 2.35 -0.54 -9.52
C LYS A 25 2.29 0.90 -9.02
N GLY A 26 3.30 1.69 -9.39
CA GLY A 26 3.22 3.15 -9.24
C GLY A 26 2.25 3.75 -10.24
N THR A 27 1.45 4.72 -9.80
CA THR A 27 0.58 5.50 -10.67
C THR A 27 0.45 6.92 -10.15
N ASP A 28 0.50 7.86 -11.08
CA ASP A 28 0.27 9.29 -10.93
C ASP A 28 -1.21 9.67 -11.09
N GLY A 29 -2.09 8.69 -11.35
CA GLY A 29 -3.47 8.93 -11.78
C GLY A 29 -4.52 8.74 -10.70
N TYR A 30 -4.11 8.51 -9.44
CA TYR A 30 -5.07 8.26 -8.37
C TYR A 30 -5.72 9.57 -7.94
N LYS A 31 -7.03 9.69 -8.18
CA LYS A 31 -7.75 10.94 -7.94
C LYS A 31 -8.20 11.03 -6.50
N ILE A 32 -7.75 12.06 -5.80
CA ILE A 32 -8.16 12.37 -4.45
C ILE A 32 -8.58 13.84 -4.41
N GLY A 33 -9.81 14.10 -3.97
CA GLY A 33 -10.37 15.45 -3.95
C GLY A 33 -10.31 16.10 -5.34
N GLU A 34 -9.50 17.15 -5.48
CA GLU A 34 -9.45 18.02 -6.67
C GLU A 34 -8.36 17.66 -7.70
N GLY A 35 -7.53 16.64 -7.46
CA GLY A 35 -6.42 16.35 -8.38
C GLY A 35 -5.86 14.92 -8.34
N PRO A 36 -5.06 14.56 -9.35
CA PRO A 36 -4.27 13.33 -9.34
C PRO A 36 -3.14 13.43 -8.28
N VAL A 37 -2.89 12.32 -7.57
CA VAL A 37 -1.73 12.16 -6.70
C VAL A 37 -0.92 10.93 -7.10
N ASP A 38 0.37 10.99 -6.80
CA ASP A 38 1.25 9.85 -6.90
C ASP A 38 0.91 8.83 -5.81
N CYS A 39 0.72 7.58 -6.23
CA CYS A 39 0.42 6.48 -5.33
C CYS A 39 1.01 5.15 -5.78
N LEU A 40 1.11 4.22 -4.84
CA LEU A 40 1.41 2.82 -5.07
C LEU A 40 0.13 1.99 -4.93
N ASP A 41 -0.21 1.28 -5.99
CA ASP A 41 -1.24 0.24 -6.00
C ASP A 41 -0.59 -1.12 -5.69
N ILE A 42 -0.93 -1.68 -4.55
CA ILE A 42 -0.30 -2.87 -4.00
C ILE A 42 -1.35 -3.96 -3.83
N LEU A 43 -1.11 -5.11 -4.45
CA LEU A 43 -1.85 -6.33 -4.18
C LEU A 43 -1.01 -7.22 -3.26
N ILE A 44 -1.50 -7.44 -2.05
CA ILE A 44 -0.87 -8.33 -1.07
C ILE A 44 -1.78 -9.52 -0.78
N ARG A 45 -1.16 -10.69 -0.62
CA ARG A 45 -1.79 -11.86 -0.01
C ARG A 45 -1.40 -11.91 1.45
N VAL A 46 -2.33 -11.49 2.29
CA VAL A 46 -2.19 -11.43 3.74
C VAL A 46 -2.07 -12.84 4.33
N ARG A 47 -1.26 -12.98 5.38
CA ARG A 47 -1.17 -14.23 6.14
C ARG A 47 -2.50 -14.54 6.84
N ARG A 48 -2.66 -15.78 7.32
CA ARG A 48 -3.93 -16.22 7.95
C ARG A 48 -4.15 -15.61 9.33
N ASP A 49 -3.07 -15.24 9.99
CA ASP A 49 -2.97 -14.73 11.36
C ASP A 49 -2.92 -13.21 11.44
N VAL A 50 -3.07 -12.51 10.31
CA VAL A 50 -2.95 -11.06 10.20
C VAL A 50 -4.28 -10.46 9.78
N GLU A 51 -4.72 -9.45 10.53
CA GLU A 51 -5.87 -8.64 10.12
C GLU A 51 -5.45 -7.57 9.10
N PRO A 52 -6.21 -7.38 8.01
CA PRO A 52 -5.93 -6.32 7.02
C PRO A 52 -5.86 -4.89 7.61
N SER A 53 -6.56 -4.64 8.72
CA SER A 53 -6.48 -3.39 9.49
C SER A 53 -5.07 -3.06 9.97
N SER A 54 -4.26 -4.08 10.25
CA SER A 54 -2.87 -3.92 10.71
C SER A 54 -1.96 -3.32 9.62
N LEU A 55 -2.20 -3.68 8.35
CA LEU A 55 -1.50 -3.12 7.18
C LEU A 55 -1.76 -1.61 7.06
N VAL A 56 -3.01 -1.20 7.29
CA VAL A 56 -3.40 0.21 7.24
C VAL A 56 -2.78 0.97 8.39
N PHE A 57 -2.79 0.38 9.60
CA PHE A 57 -2.25 1.01 10.79
C PHE A 57 -0.74 1.31 10.65
N ILE A 58 0.07 0.32 10.22
CA ILE A 58 1.52 0.50 10.13
C ILE A 58 1.88 1.60 9.12
N LEU A 59 1.31 1.55 7.93
CA LEU A 59 1.57 2.54 6.88
C LEU A 59 1.08 3.94 7.26
N ARG A 60 -0.05 4.06 7.96
CA ARG A 60 -0.51 5.34 8.52
C ARG A 60 0.42 5.89 9.59
N SER A 61 0.99 5.02 10.43
CA SER A 61 1.94 5.44 11.46
C SER A 61 3.25 6.01 10.88
N MET A 62 3.59 5.62 9.65
CA MET A 62 4.71 6.17 8.88
C MET A 62 4.35 7.47 8.13
N GLY A 63 3.10 7.92 8.20
CA GLY A 63 2.62 9.13 7.52
C GLY A 63 2.08 8.89 6.11
N TYR A 64 1.87 7.64 5.70
CA TYR A 64 1.18 7.34 4.45
C TYR A 64 -0.33 7.28 4.65
N PHE A 65 -1.07 7.81 3.68
CA PHE A 65 -2.48 7.51 3.56
C PHE A 65 -2.65 6.17 2.86
N VAL A 66 -3.63 5.39 3.34
CA VAL A 66 -3.93 4.06 2.81
C VAL A 66 -5.42 3.91 2.63
N GLU A 67 -5.78 3.42 1.45
CA GLU A 67 -7.13 3.02 1.09
C GLU A 67 -7.18 1.55 0.70
N ILE A 68 -8.05 0.78 1.33
CA ILE A 68 -8.32 -0.60 0.91
C ILE A 68 -9.35 -0.56 -0.22
N VAL A 69 -8.89 -0.69 -1.45
CA VAL A 69 -9.76 -0.68 -2.64
C VAL A 69 -10.59 -1.96 -2.74
N LYS A 70 -10.00 -3.10 -2.36
CA LYS A 70 -10.69 -4.40 -2.45
C LYS A 70 -10.09 -5.41 -1.48
N ALA A 71 -10.95 -6.17 -0.81
CA ALA A 71 -10.55 -7.35 -0.05
C ALA A 71 -11.37 -8.57 -0.50
N ARG A 72 -10.70 -9.67 -0.84
CA ARG A 72 -11.35 -10.96 -1.15
C ARG A 72 -10.58 -12.09 -0.49
N GLY A 73 -11.16 -12.67 0.56
CA GLY A 73 -10.46 -13.63 1.41
C GLY A 73 -9.19 -12.98 1.94
N ARG A 74 -8.04 -13.56 1.62
CA ARG A 74 -6.72 -13.05 2.05
C ARG A 74 -6.02 -12.13 1.06
N ARG A 75 -6.63 -11.86 -0.10
CA ARG A 75 -6.06 -10.91 -1.08
C ARG A 75 -6.63 -9.54 -0.83
N VAL A 76 -5.75 -8.59 -0.56
CA VAL A 76 -6.10 -7.21 -0.27
C VAL A 76 -5.37 -6.32 -1.26
N ARG A 77 -6.14 -5.48 -1.96
CA ARG A 77 -5.61 -4.42 -2.82
C ARG A 77 -5.67 -3.11 -2.04
N LEU A 78 -4.51 -2.50 -1.90
CA LEU A 78 -4.27 -1.27 -1.16
C LEU A 78 -3.82 -0.21 -2.16
N VAL A 79 -4.21 1.03 -1.94
CA VAL A 79 -3.58 2.19 -2.55
C VAL A 79 -2.92 2.99 -1.44
N VAL A 80 -1.65 3.31 -1.62
CA VAL A 80 -0.80 4.00 -0.64
C VAL A 80 -0.27 5.28 -1.28
N TYR A 81 -0.42 6.41 -0.61
CA TYR A 81 0.05 7.71 -1.11
C TYR A 81 0.43 8.62 0.05
N ARG A 82 1.15 9.70 -0.26
CA ARG A 82 1.52 10.75 0.68
C ARG A 82 1.10 12.09 0.10
N VAL A 83 0.66 13.01 0.96
CA VAL A 83 0.28 14.39 0.62
C VAL A 83 1.25 15.34 1.31
#